data_AF-A0A3M2CC95-F1
#
_entry.id   AF-A0A3M2CC95-F1
#
_cell.length_a   1.000
_cell.length_b   1.000
_cell.length_c   1.000
_cell.angle_alpha   90.00
_cell.angle_beta   90.00
_cell.angle_gamma   90.00
#
_symmetry.space_group_name_H-M   'P 1'
#
loop_
_entity.id
_entity.type
_entity.pdbx_description
1 polymer ?
#
loop_
_entity_poly.entity_id
_entity_poly.type
_entity_poly.pdbx_seq_one_letter_code
_entity_poly.pdbx_strand_id
1 'polypeptide(L)'
;MTVSTCKRWLGVAVLACCLAPAALADDVQPFQFSDAFYIEHGVDPTATLDHFVFPDAKFPECADGRLGPPCRTEAGVSPDPDVYNDVRVIETTGGFMHNGNLLYYQAVSFLMPGSFINNAAGAETRQICDDFRAFLFPKANGNPVSPAPPNRRQDNIFETNNGYFSNNPLGCWTLSFISWDGPNVNSSTCQDEMADLEQENGLDLDGTPVIRTLSDINNLLADGCVRETLRNKDGSQGFPWVI
;
A
#
# COMPACT_ATOMS: atom_id res chain seq x y z
N MET A 1 -33.26 -70.38 -22.85
CA MET A 1 -32.53 -69.92 -21.64
C MET A 1 -31.46 -68.95 -22.12
N THR A 2 -31.75 -67.66 -21.99
CA THR A 2 -30.96 -66.54 -22.48
C THR A 2 -29.94 -66.14 -21.41
N VAL A 3 -28.64 -66.16 -21.75
CA VAL A 3 -27.57 -65.57 -20.93
C VAL A 3 -27.19 -64.26 -21.61
N SER A 4 -27.60 -63.14 -21.00
CA SER A 4 -27.23 -61.79 -21.42
C SER A 4 -25.96 -61.36 -20.69
N THR A 5 -24.87 -61.18 -21.45
CA THR A 5 -23.59 -60.65 -20.96
C THR A 5 -23.68 -59.15 -20.69
N CYS A 6 -23.50 -58.78 -19.43
CA CYS A 6 -23.39 -57.40 -18.95
C CYS A 6 -21.99 -56.85 -19.28
N LYS A 7 -21.89 -55.97 -20.29
CA LYS A 7 -20.67 -55.18 -20.57
C LYS A 7 -20.67 -53.93 -19.70
N ARG A 8 -19.75 -53.89 -18.74
CA ARG A 8 -19.42 -52.72 -17.92
C ARG A 8 -18.79 -51.63 -18.80
N TRP A 9 -19.40 -50.44 -18.80
CA TRP A 9 -18.79 -49.20 -19.27
C TRP A 9 -17.96 -48.62 -18.11
N LEU A 10 -16.65 -48.48 -18.29
CA LEU A 10 -15.81 -47.63 -17.43
C LEU A 10 -16.08 -46.17 -17.84
N GLY A 11 -16.82 -45.44 -17.01
CA GLY A 11 -16.89 -43.98 -17.10
C GLY A 11 -15.62 -43.37 -16.53
N VAL A 12 -14.85 -42.66 -17.36
CA VAL A 12 -13.79 -41.76 -16.90
C VAL A 12 -14.48 -40.53 -16.29
N ALA A 13 -14.50 -40.45 -14.97
CA ALA A 13 -14.88 -39.23 -14.28
C ALA A 13 -13.74 -38.21 -14.47
N VAL A 14 -13.93 -37.25 -15.37
CA VAL A 14 -13.12 -36.03 -15.41
C VAL A 14 -13.48 -35.25 -14.16
N LEU A 15 -12.63 -35.34 -13.14
CA LEU A 15 -12.68 -34.46 -11.98
C LEU A 15 -12.32 -33.06 -12.49
N ALA A 16 -13.34 -32.28 -12.84
CA ALA A 16 -13.18 -30.85 -13.02
C ALA A 16 -12.78 -30.28 -11.66
N CYS A 17 -11.47 -30.10 -11.47
CA CYS A 17 -10.95 -29.34 -10.37
C CYS A 17 -11.38 -27.90 -10.62
N CYS A 18 -12.56 -27.54 -10.10
CA CYS A 18 -12.89 -26.15 -9.84
C CYS A 18 -11.88 -25.68 -8.80
N LEU A 19 -10.69 -25.30 -9.25
CA LEU A 19 -9.87 -24.35 -8.53
C LEU A 19 -10.73 -23.09 -8.47
N ALA A 20 -11.47 -22.93 -7.38
CA ALA A 20 -11.87 -21.61 -6.97
C ALA A 20 -10.58 -20.77 -7.01
N PRO A 21 -10.57 -19.58 -7.64
CA PRO A 21 -9.46 -18.68 -7.41
C PRO A 21 -9.33 -18.57 -5.90
N ALA A 22 -8.17 -18.98 -5.37
CA ALA A 22 -7.82 -18.67 -3.99
C ALA A 22 -8.10 -17.18 -3.83
N ALA A 23 -8.90 -16.86 -2.82
CA ALA A 23 -9.34 -15.51 -2.55
C ALA A 23 -8.11 -14.61 -2.43
N LEU A 24 -7.87 -13.75 -3.43
CA LEU A 24 -6.87 -12.68 -3.34
C LEU A 24 -7.46 -11.60 -2.43
N ALA A 25 -7.42 -11.87 -1.13
CA ALA A 25 -7.42 -10.88 -0.08
C ALA A 25 -5.99 -10.80 0.48
N ASP A 26 -4.99 -10.71 -0.40
CA ASP A 26 -3.58 -10.74 -0.03
C ASP A 26 -3.20 -9.40 0.63
N ASP A 27 -2.88 -9.25 1.90
CA ASP A 27 -3.00 -10.09 3.10
C ASP A 27 -3.06 -9.02 4.20
N VAL A 28 -4.18 -8.86 4.90
CA VAL A 28 -4.24 -7.88 5.99
C VAL A 28 -3.43 -8.47 7.13
N GLN A 29 -2.22 -7.94 7.36
CA GLN A 29 -1.40 -8.29 8.51
C GLN A 29 -2.15 -7.85 9.77
N PRO A 30 -2.86 -8.76 10.48
CA PRO A 30 -3.75 -8.35 11.54
C PRO A 30 -2.96 -7.98 12.80
N PHE A 31 -1.63 -8.15 12.77
CA PHE A 31 -0.70 -7.84 13.84
C PHE A 31 0.50 -7.09 13.29
N GLN A 32 1.12 -6.29 14.13
CA GLN A 32 2.37 -5.63 13.80
C GLN A 32 3.53 -6.63 13.86
N PHE A 33 4.51 -6.48 12.97
CA PHE A 33 5.73 -7.28 13.03
C PHE A 33 6.47 -7.14 14.36
N SER A 34 7.16 -8.20 14.77
CA SER A 34 8.03 -8.21 15.93
C SER A 34 9.27 -7.35 15.67
N ASP A 35 9.87 -6.80 16.74
CA ASP A 35 11.15 -6.07 16.62
C ASP A 35 12.26 -6.96 16.02
N ALA A 36 12.22 -8.27 16.31
CA ALA A 36 13.16 -9.23 15.73
C ALA A 36 12.99 -9.33 14.21
N PHE A 37 11.74 -9.35 13.72
CA PHE A 37 11.45 -9.37 12.28
C PHE A 37 11.95 -8.08 11.59
N TYR A 38 11.72 -6.90 12.19
CA TYR A 38 12.28 -5.65 11.66
C TYR A 38 13.81 -5.71 11.56
N ILE A 39 14.49 -6.16 12.63
CA ILE A 39 15.95 -6.23 12.68
C ILE A 39 16.50 -7.24 11.67
N GLU A 40 15.85 -8.41 11.53
CA GLU A 40 16.19 -9.41 10.51
C GLU A 40 16.11 -8.82 9.10
N HIS A 41 15.10 -7.99 8.85
CA HIS A 41 14.92 -7.24 7.61
C HIS A 41 15.57 -5.84 7.62
N GLY A 42 16.60 -5.63 8.45
CA GLY A 42 17.48 -4.46 8.33
C GLY A 42 16.88 -3.12 8.75
N VAL A 43 15.78 -3.10 9.49
CA VAL A 43 15.18 -1.90 10.09
C VAL A 43 15.41 -1.90 11.60
N ASP A 44 15.86 -0.77 12.14
CA ASP A 44 15.92 -0.54 13.58
C ASP A 44 14.57 0.02 14.05
N PRO A 45 13.72 -0.78 14.71
CA PRO A 45 12.39 -0.35 15.15
C PRO A 45 12.45 0.86 16.10
N THR A 46 13.52 1.02 16.86
CA THR A 46 13.70 2.14 17.81
C THR A 46 14.05 3.45 17.13
N ALA A 47 14.49 3.40 15.87
CA ALA A 47 14.83 4.55 15.05
C ALA A 47 13.72 4.91 14.03
N THR A 48 12.57 4.24 14.09
CA THR A 48 11.39 4.59 13.28
C THR A 48 10.49 5.60 13.99
N LEU A 49 9.73 6.38 13.24
CA LEU A 49 8.78 7.35 13.80
C LEU A 49 7.40 6.71 13.90
N ASP A 50 6.71 6.95 15.01
CA ASP A 50 5.38 6.40 15.29
C ASP A 50 5.33 4.85 15.28
N HIS A 51 6.44 4.18 15.60
CA HIS A 51 6.47 2.74 15.85
C HIS A 51 5.44 2.39 16.91
N PHE A 52 4.47 1.55 16.58
CA PHE A 52 3.52 1.09 17.58
C PHE A 52 4.25 0.24 18.61
N VAL A 53 4.34 0.72 19.85
CA VAL A 53 4.83 -0.08 20.98
C VAL A 53 3.79 0.01 22.07
N PHE A 54 3.05 -1.07 22.33
CA PHE A 54 2.30 -1.22 23.57
C PHE A 54 3.25 -1.79 24.64
N PRO A 55 3.31 -1.14 25.81
CA PRO A 55 2.68 -1.85 26.93
C PRO A 55 1.76 -0.99 27.82
N ASP A 56 1.76 0.34 27.76
CA ASP A 56 1.06 1.16 28.78
C ASP A 56 0.55 2.55 28.34
N ALA A 57 0.64 2.89 27.06
CA ALA A 57 0.22 4.21 26.60
C ALA A 57 -1.31 4.29 26.47
N LYS A 58 -1.98 4.76 27.53
CA LYS A 58 -3.24 5.50 27.37
C LYS A 58 -2.95 6.74 26.53
N PHE A 59 -2.96 6.64 25.21
CA PHE A 59 -2.84 7.79 24.32
C PHE A 59 -4.07 8.68 24.51
N PRO A 60 -3.95 9.85 25.19
CA PRO A 60 -5.09 10.72 25.42
C PRO A 60 -5.63 11.30 24.10
N GLU A 61 -4.81 11.30 23.06
CA GLU A 61 -5.12 11.71 21.69
C GLU A 61 -6.16 10.81 21.01
N CYS A 62 -6.35 9.58 21.47
CA CYS A 62 -7.41 8.71 20.96
C CYS A 62 -8.79 9.01 21.57
N ALA A 63 -8.86 9.81 22.63
CA ALA A 63 -10.11 10.15 23.31
C ALA A 63 -10.84 11.34 22.66
N ASP A 64 -10.18 12.15 21.82
CA ASP A 64 -10.76 13.38 21.24
C ASP A 64 -11.16 13.26 19.76
N GLY A 65 -11.02 12.07 19.16
CA GLY A 65 -11.39 11.81 17.78
C GLY A 65 -10.43 12.41 16.74
N ARG A 66 -9.26 12.92 17.14
CA ARG A 66 -8.21 13.31 16.19
C ARG A 66 -7.46 12.07 15.74
N LEU A 67 -7.70 11.69 14.50
CA LEU A 67 -7.12 10.54 13.81
C LEU A 67 -5.59 10.60 13.84
N GLY A 68 -5.01 9.90 14.82
CA GLY A 68 -3.59 9.62 14.93
C GLY A 68 -3.33 8.10 14.97
N PRO A 69 -2.13 7.65 14.59
CA PRO A 69 -1.77 6.23 14.49
C PRO A 69 -2.04 5.34 15.73
N PRO A 70 -1.97 5.78 17.00
CA PRO A 70 -2.19 4.83 18.11
C PRO A 70 -3.65 4.39 18.34
N CYS A 71 -4.62 4.93 17.60
CA CYS A 71 -6.04 4.64 17.82
C CYS A 71 -6.56 3.45 17.01
N ARG A 72 -5.68 2.74 16.31
CA ARG A 72 -6.00 1.72 15.29
C ARG A 72 -5.54 0.32 15.69
N THR A 73 -5.17 0.13 16.95
CA THR A 73 -4.60 -1.11 17.46
C THR A 73 -5.13 -1.47 18.85
N GLU A 74 -5.20 -2.76 19.15
CA GLU A 74 -5.56 -3.31 20.45
C GLU A 74 -4.54 -4.38 20.89
N ALA A 75 -4.46 -4.67 22.18
CA ALA A 75 -3.74 -5.85 22.63
C ALA A 75 -4.41 -7.12 22.10
N GLY A 76 -3.64 -8.06 21.59
CA GLY A 76 -4.10 -9.35 21.11
C GLY A 76 -3.09 -10.44 21.45
N VAL A 77 -3.37 -11.68 21.03
CA VAL A 77 -2.38 -12.77 21.07
C VAL A 77 -2.01 -13.07 19.63
N SER A 78 -0.74 -12.85 19.28
CA SER A 78 -0.23 -13.15 17.95
C SER A 78 -0.40 -14.65 17.64
N PRO A 79 -0.86 -15.01 16.43
CA PRO A 79 -0.88 -16.40 15.98
C PRO A 79 0.52 -16.92 15.63
N ASP A 80 1.51 -16.03 15.44
CA ASP A 80 2.90 -16.33 15.11
C ASP A 80 3.83 -15.33 15.82
N PRO A 81 4.32 -15.65 17.03
CA PRO A 81 5.13 -14.74 17.83
C PRO A 81 6.56 -14.54 17.30
N ASP A 82 7.01 -15.38 16.36
CA ASP A 82 8.32 -15.21 15.73
C ASP A 82 8.26 -14.05 14.71
N VAL A 83 7.12 -13.92 14.01
CA VAL A 83 6.90 -12.87 12.99
C VAL A 83 6.23 -11.62 13.55
N TYR A 84 5.25 -11.76 14.44
CA TYR A 84 4.41 -10.65 14.91
C TYR A 84 4.43 -10.49 16.44
N ASN A 85 4.20 -9.27 16.91
CA ASN A 85 3.99 -8.97 18.33
C ASN A 85 2.49 -9.08 18.72
N ASP A 86 2.20 -8.94 20.00
CA ASP A 86 0.85 -8.99 20.57
C ASP A 86 0.05 -7.67 20.37
N VAL A 87 0.34 -6.91 19.31
CA VAL A 87 -0.39 -5.70 18.91
C VAL A 87 -1.22 -6.01 17.68
N ARG A 88 -2.54 -6.10 17.86
CA ARG A 88 -3.52 -6.35 16.80
C ARG A 88 -3.93 -5.04 16.12
N VAL A 89 -3.95 -5.02 14.80
CA VAL A 89 -4.52 -3.91 14.01
C VAL A 89 -6.03 -4.09 13.86
N ILE A 90 -6.80 -3.05 14.16
CA ILE A 90 -8.27 -3.06 14.11
C ILE A 90 -8.87 -2.12 13.06
N GLU A 91 -8.05 -1.30 12.40
CA GLU A 91 -8.47 -0.43 11.31
C GLU A 91 -7.46 -0.49 10.15
N THR A 92 -7.95 -0.65 8.93
CA THR A 92 -7.17 -0.58 7.69
C THR A 92 -7.57 0.65 6.87
N THR A 93 -6.67 1.10 6.02
CA THR A 93 -6.93 2.14 5.01
C THR A 93 -7.14 1.49 3.66
N GLY A 94 -8.10 2.01 2.88
CA GLY A 94 -8.31 1.59 1.50
C GLY A 94 -7.32 2.25 0.53
N GLY A 95 -7.02 1.55 -0.55
CA GLY A 95 -6.20 2.00 -1.66
C GLY A 95 -6.46 1.14 -2.89
N PHE A 96 -5.67 1.37 -3.93
CA PHE A 96 -5.69 0.56 -5.15
C PHE A 96 -4.35 -0.11 -5.39
N MET A 97 -4.40 -1.36 -5.85
CA MET A 97 -3.27 -2.05 -6.44
C MET A 97 -2.92 -1.45 -7.81
N HIS A 98 -1.79 -1.86 -8.39
CA HIS A 98 -1.32 -1.37 -9.68
C HIS A 98 -2.36 -1.50 -10.83
N ASN A 99 -3.29 -2.45 -10.74
CA ASN A 99 -4.32 -2.73 -11.74
C ASN A 99 -5.71 -2.14 -11.40
N GLY A 100 -5.83 -1.32 -10.35
CA GLY A 100 -7.09 -0.71 -9.92
C GLY A 100 -7.99 -1.59 -9.04
N ASN A 101 -7.58 -2.81 -8.70
CA ASN A 101 -8.25 -3.60 -7.66
C ASN A 101 -8.03 -2.96 -6.28
N LEU A 102 -9.00 -3.12 -5.38
CA LEU A 102 -8.86 -2.62 -4.01
C LEU A 102 -7.71 -3.30 -3.27
N LEU A 103 -6.97 -2.51 -2.50
CA LEU A 103 -5.99 -2.92 -1.51
C LEU A 103 -6.43 -2.37 -0.15
N TYR A 104 -6.33 -3.19 0.89
CA TYR A 104 -6.45 -2.73 2.26
C TYR A 104 -5.07 -2.81 2.90
N TYR A 105 -4.61 -1.70 3.45
CA TYR A 105 -3.25 -1.59 3.99
C TYR A 105 -3.24 -0.86 5.33
N GLN A 106 -2.11 -0.98 6.01
CA GLN A 106 -1.81 -0.28 7.25
C GLN A 106 -0.46 0.42 7.07
N ALA A 107 -0.37 1.68 7.49
CA ALA A 107 0.92 2.33 7.66
C ALA A 107 1.29 2.14 9.13
N VAL A 108 2.27 1.28 9.39
CA VAL A 108 2.69 0.87 10.73
C VAL A 108 3.83 1.70 11.29
N SER A 109 4.66 2.30 10.44
CA SER A 109 5.71 3.20 10.90
C SER A 109 6.27 4.06 9.77
N PHE A 110 6.85 5.21 10.12
CA PHE A 110 7.53 6.06 9.15
C PHE A 110 9.04 5.94 9.28
N LEU A 111 9.73 5.76 8.16
CA LEU A 111 11.17 5.53 8.16
C LEU A 111 11.94 6.80 7.78
N MET A 112 12.98 7.07 8.55
CA MET A 112 14.01 8.07 8.28
C MET A 112 15.27 7.37 7.75
N PRO A 113 16.25 8.10 7.18
CA PRO A 113 17.49 7.47 6.72
C PRO A 113 18.23 6.68 7.80
N GLY A 114 18.11 7.12 9.07
CA GLY A 114 18.68 6.43 10.23
C GLY A 114 17.90 5.20 10.69
N SER A 115 16.73 4.92 10.12
CA SER A 115 15.93 3.73 10.47
C SER A 115 16.48 2.45 9.84
N PHE A 116 17.30 2.55 8.78
CA PHE A 116 17.94 1.39 8.17
C PHE A 116 19.24 1.06 8.91
N ILE A 117 19.37 -0.20 9.32
CA ILE A 117 20.57 -0.69 9.99
C ILE A 117 21.74 -0.63 9.00
N ASN A 118 22.90 -0.15 9.45
CA ASN A 118 24.10 -0.03 8.62
C ASN A 118 24.77 -1.40 8.35
N ASN A 119 24.08 -2.29 7.64
CA ASN A 119 24.51 -3.61 7.22
C ASN A 119 23.91 -3.98 5.85
N ALA A 120 24.15 -5.20 5.38
CA ALA A 120 23.64 -5.67 4.09
C ALA A 120 22.11 -5.69 4.03
N ALA A 121 21.45 -6.16 5.09
CA ALA A 121 19.99 -6.22 5.16
C ALA A 121 19.35 -4.82 5.10
N GLY A 122 19.90 -3.83 5.82
CA GLY A 122 19.37 -2.46 5.77
C GLY A 122 19.59 -1.78 4.43
N ALA A 123 20.70 -2.08 3.73
CA ALA A 123 20.93 -1.62 2.36
C ALA A 123 19.93 -2.27 1.37
N GLU A 124 19.67 -3.57 1.52
CA GLU A 124 18.69 -4.30 0.72
C GLU A 124 17.27 -3.78 0.94
N THR A 125 16.84 -3.65 2.20
CA THR A 125 15.51 -3.14 2.52
C THR A 125 15.32 -1.71 2.04
N ARG A 126 16.34 -0.85 2.14
CA ARG A 126 16.28 0.49 1.56
C ARG A 126 16.07 0.45 0.04
N GLN A 127 16.77 -0.45 -0.66
CA GLN A 127 16.59 -0.64 -2.10
C GLN A 127 15.17 -1.10 -2.42
N ILE A 128 14.62 -2.06 -1.65
CA ILE A 128 13.23 -2.49 -1.77
C ILE A 128 12.29 -1.30 -1.61
N CYS A 129 12.43 -0.51 -0.53
CA CYS A 129 11.61 0.68 -0.32
C CYS A 129 11.68 1.67 -1.50
N ASP A 130 12.85 1.79 -2.14
CA ASP A 130 13.06 2.67 -3.30
C ASP A 130 12.43 2.13 -4.60
N ASP A 131 12.27 0.81 -4.71
CA ASP A 131 11.69 0.13 -5.88
C ASP A 131 10.16 -0.01 -5.81
N PHE A 132 9.58 0.18 -4.63
CA PHE A 132 8.13 0.12 -4.38
C PHE A 132 7.59 1.51 -4.04
N ARG A 133 6.62 2.02 -4.82
CA ARG A 133 6.01 3.34 -4.60
C ARG A 133 4.56 3.26 -4.11
N ALA A 134 4.25 4.10 -3.13
CA ALA A 134 2.90 4.50 -2.82
C ALA A 134 2.65 5.89 -3.43
N PHE A 135 1.72 5.97 -4.38
CA PHE A 135 1.29 7.20 -5.01
C PHE A 135 0.18 7.84 -4.20
N LEU A 136 0.43 9.08 -3.79
CA LEU A 136 -0.44 9.91 -3.00
C LEU A 136 -0.86 11.10 -3.84
N PHE A 137 -2.06 11.59 -3.54
CA PHE A 137 -2.72 12.60 -4.36
C PHE A 137 -3.10 13.80 -3.50
N PRO A 138 -2.18 14.76 -3.29
CA PRO A 138 -2.47 15.98 -2.57
C PRO A 138 -3.59 16.80 -3.22
N LYS A 139 -4.38 17.49 -2.40
CA LYS A 139 -5.29 18.55 -2.87
C LYS A 139 -4.51 19.68 -3.50
N ALA A 140 -5.08 20.30 -4.54
CA ALA A 140 -4.43 21.41 -5.27
C ALA A 140 -4.02 22.59 -4.36
N ASN A 141 -4.84 22.90 -3.35
CA ASN A 141 -4.57 24.00 -2.39
C ASN A 141 -3.89 23.51 -1.10
N GLY A 142 -3.45 22.25 -1.07
CA GLY A 142 -2.84 21.59 0.06
C GLY A 142 -1.31 21.68 0.10
N ASN A 143 -0.70 20.94 1.02
CA ASN A 143 0.75 20.76 1.02
C ASN A 143 1.12 19.70 -0.04
N PRO A 144 1.96 20.01 -1.05
CA PRO A 144 2.23 19.09 -2.16
C PRO A 144 3.01 17.84 -1.77
N VAL A 145 3.57 17.77 -0.56
CA VAL A 145 4.35 16.63 -0.06
C VAL A 145 3.88 16.15 1.30
N SER A 146 2.59 16.33 1.62
CA SER A 146 2.00 15.84 2.87
C SER A 146 1.10 14.62 2.65
N PRO A 147 1.36 13.49 3.34
CA PRO A 147 0.54 12.29 3.28
C PRO A 147 -0.67 12.35 4.22
N ALA A 148 -0.86 13.43 4.97
CA ALA A 148 -1.92 13.52 5.97
C ALA A 148 -3.31 13.34 5.33
N PRO A 149 -4.22 12.55 5.91
CA PRO A 149 -5.54 12.28 5.33
C PRO A 149 -6.34 13.54 4.91
N PRO A 150 -6.35 14.65 5.68
CA PRO A 150 -7.06 15.87 5.27
C PRO A 150 -6.56 16.50 3.96
N ASN A 151 -5.30 16.20 3.59
CA ASN A 151 -4.62 16.70 2.42
C ASN A 151 -4.80 15.81 1.18
N ARG A 152 -5.42 14.63 1.31
CA ARG A 152 -5.62 13.70 0.18
C ARG A 152 -6.89 14.05 -0.59
N ARG A 153 -6.82 14.03 -1.92
CA ARG A 153 -7.96 14.18 -2.84
C ARG A 153 -8.58 12.82 -3.17
N GLN A 154 -7.80 11.75 -3.21
CA GLN A 154 -8.28 10.40 -3.48
C GLN A 154 -7.48 9.36 -2.70
N ASP A 155 -7.93 8.11 -2.77
CA ASP A 155 -7.21 6.95 -2.24
C ASP A 155 -5.87 6.75 -2.95
N ASN A 156 -4.92 6.15 -2.24
CA ASN A 156 -3.56 5.92 -2.73
C ASN A 156 -3.53 4.77 -3.75
N ILE A 157 -2.55 4.81 -4.65
CA ILE A 157 -2.24 3.71 -5.58
C ILE A 157 -0.89 3.11 -5.19
N PHE A 158 -0.79 1.79 -5.17
CA PHE A 158 0.41 1.07 -4.74
C PHE A 158 1.00 0.26 -5.90
N GLU A 159 2.32 0.39 -6.09
CA GLU A 159 3.07 -0.33 -7.11
C GLU A 159 3.30 -1.80 -6.70
N THR A 160 2.27 -2.63 -6.87
CA THR A 160 2.27 -4.04 -6.46
C THR A 160 2.61 -5.03 -7.59
N ASN A 161 2.93 -4.54 -8.79
CA ASN A 161 3.21 -5.34 -10.00
C ASN A 161 4.47 -6.21 -9.89
N ASN A 162 5.37 -5.91 -8.96
CA ASN A 162 6.63 -6.62 -8.76
C ASN A 162 6.58 -7.65 -7.62
N GLY A 163 5.41 -8.22 -7.33
CA GLY A 163 5.26 -9.30 -6.34
C GLY A 163 5.38 -8.80 -4.90
N TYR A 164 4.43 -7.97 -4.47
CA TYR A 164 4.33 -7.27 -3.18
C TYR A 164 4.97 -7.98 -1.97
N PHE A 165 4.23 -8.60 -1.04
CA PHE A 165 4.83 -9.19 0.16
C PHE A 165 5.84 -10.32 -0.12
N SER A 166 5.85 -10.89 -1.33
CA SER A 166 6.88 -11.85 -1.73
C SER A 166 8.27 -11.23 -1.95
N ASN A 167 8.35 -9.97 -2.37
CA ASN A 167 9.60 -9.24 -2.64
C ASN A 167 9.78 -8.00 -1.76
N ASN A 168 8.79 -7.68 -0.94
CA ASN A 168 8.74 -6.56 -0.02
C ASN A 168 8.17 -7.04 1.33
N PRO A 169 8.94 -7.80 2.12
CA PRO A 169 8.43 -8.50 3.30
C PRO A 169 7.89 -7.54 4.37
N LEU A 170 8.47 -6.34 4.50
CA LEU A 170 8.00 -5.32 5.44
C LEU A 170 6.86 -4.46 4.88
N GLY A 171 6.49 -4.61 3.61
CA GLY A 171 5.54 -3.70 2.96
C GLY A 171 6.04 -2.26 2.87
N CYS A 172 7.34 -2.06 2.64
CA CYS A 172 7.96 -0.74 2.59
C CYS A 172 7.70 0.00 1.28
N TRP A 173 7.41 1.28 1.35
CA TRP A 173 7.10 2.14 0.21
C TRP A 173 7.85 3.47 0.27
N THR A 174 8.35 3.93 -0.88
CA THR A 174 8.65 5.35 -1.08
C THR A 174 7.35 6.12 -1.34
N LEU A 175 7.20 7.28 -0.72
CA LEU A 175 6.06 8.16 -0.95
C LEU A 175 6.27 9.02 -2.21
N SER A 176 5.38 8.85 -3.17
CA SER A 176 5.34 9.62 -4.42
C SER A 176 4.08 10.49 -4.46
N PHE A 177 4.23 11.78 -4.74
CA PHE A 177 3.13 12.75 -4.71
C PHE A 177 2.78 13.20 -6.13
N ILE A 178 1.55 12.95 -6.56
CA ILE A 178 1.05 13.24 -7.91
C ILE A 178 0.13 14.47 -7.89
N SER A 179 0.47 15.48 -8.71
CA SER A 179 -0.30 16.72 -8.85
C SER A 179 -0.67 17.02 -10.31
N TRP A 180 -1.87 17.57 -10.51
CA TRP A 180 -2.40 18.04 -11.80
C TRP A 180 -1.82 19.42 -12.19
N ASP A 181 -0.50 19.53 -12.21
CA ASP A 181 0.23 20.75 -12.60
C ASP A 181 1.44 20.42 -13.47
N GLY A 182 1.33 19.32 -14.22
CA GLY A 182 2.34 18.90 -15.19
C GLY A 182 2.58 19.97 -16.27
N PRO A 183 3.75 19.96 -16.92
CA PRO A 183 4.12 20.97 -17.91
C PRO A 183 3.14 21.08 -19.09
N ASN A 184 2.42 20.00 -19.40
CA ASN A 184 1.49 19.91 -20.53
C ASN A 184 0.03 19.81 -20.09
N VAL A 185 -0.30 20.04 -18.81
CA VAL A 185 -1.65 19.82 -18.26
C VAL A 185 -2.78 20.53 -19.05
N ASN A 186 -2.47 21.66 -19.69
CA ASN A 186 -3.43 22.44 -20.49
C ASN A 186 -3.44 22.08 -21.99
N SER A 187 -2.69 21.06 -22.41
CA SER A 187 -2.70 20.56 -23.79
C SER A 187 -4.01 19.83 -24.12
N SER A 188 -4.39 19.78 -25.39
CA SER A 188 -5.58 19.02 -25.79
C SER A 188 -5.50 17.55 -25.39
N THR A 189 -4.32 16.93 -25.54
CA THR A 189 -4.08 15.53 -25.12
C THR A 189 -4.40 15.32 -23.65
N CYS A 190 -3.87 16.17 -22.77
CA CYS A 190 -4.15 16.05 -21.33
C CYS A 190 -5.61 16.33 -20.99
N GLN A 191 -6.27 17.25 -21.68
CA GLN A 191 -7.69 17.52 -21.46
C GLN A 191 -8.57 16.34 -21.90
N ASP A 192 -8.22 15.67 -23.00
CA ASP A 192 -8.89 14.46 -23.46
C ASP A 192 -8.70 13.31 -22.45
N GLU A 193 -7.46 13.07 -21.98
CA GLU A 193 -7.17 12.06 -20.94
C GLU A 193 -7.90 12.34 -19.62
N MET A 194 -7.96 13.60 -19.20
CA MET A 194 -8.72 14.01 -18.01
C MET A 194 -10.22 13.73 -18.18
N ALA A 195 -10.78 14.00 -19.36
CA ALA A 195 -12.18 13.72 -19.66
C ALA A 195 -12.49 12.22 -19.70
N ASP A 196 -11.57 11.41 -20.23
CA ASP A 196 -11.69 9.95 -20.23
C ASP A 196 -11.68 9.41 -18.79
N LEU A 197 -10.73 9.86 -17.95
CA LEU A 197 -10.69 9.50 -16.53
C LEU A 197 -11.92 9.95 -15.76
N GLU A 198 -12.45 11.15 -16.04
CA GLU A 198 -13.71 11.61 -15.46
C GLU A 198 -14.86 10.68 -15.84
N GLN A 199 -14.97 10.28 -17.11
CA GLN A 199 -16.02 9.37 -17.58
C GLN A 199 -15.92 7.99 -16.91
N GLU A 200 -14.71 7.47 -16.74
CA GLU A 200 -14.48 6.13 -16.19
C GLU A 200 -14.59 6.07 -14.66
N ASN A 201 -13.98 7.04 -13.97
CA ASN A 201 -13.76 6.98 -12.52
C ASN A 201 -14.49 8.08 -11.74
N GLY A 202 -15.00 9.10 -12.42
CA GLY A 202 -15.59 10.29 -11.82
C GLY A 202 -14.56 11.33 -11.39
N LEU A 203 -15.07 12.34 -10.68
CA LEU A 203 -14.28 13.44 -10.13
C LEU A 203 -14.21 13.34 -8.60
N ASP A 204 -13.12 13.86 -8.03
CA ASP A 204 -13.07 14.18 -6.60
C ASP A 204 -13.84 15.49 -6.29
N LEU A 205 -14.05 15.79 -5.01
CA LEU A 205 -14.67 17.00 -4.49
C LEU A 205 -14.01 18.31 -4.96
N ASP A 206 -12.72 18.27 -5.33
CA ASP A 206 -12.03 19.43 -5.90
C ASP A 206 -12.18 19.55 -7.43
N GLY A 207 -12.94 18.65 -8.06
CA GLY A 207 -13.22 18.64 -9.49
C GLY A 207 -12.11 18.00 -10.34
N THR A 208 -11.09 17.40 -9.73
CA THR A 208 -10.05 16.69 -10.48
C THR A 208 -10.47 15.24 -10.81
N PRO A 209 -10.08 14.70 -11.97
CA PRO A 209 -10.35 13.29 -12.30
C PRO A 209 -9.67 12.34 -11.32
N VAL A 210 -10.37 11.25 -10.99
CA VAL A 210 -9.84 10.19 -10.13
C VAL A 210 -8.99 9.22 -10.96
N ILE A 211 -7.75 9.01 -10.52
CA ILE A 211 -6.80 8.06 -11.10
C ILE A 211 -6.94 6.73 -10.34
N ARG A 212 -6.94 5.57 -10.99
CA ARG A 212 -7.09 4.28 -10.28
C ARG A 212 -6.01 3.25 -10.57
N THR A 213 -5.31 3.35 -11.70
CA THR A 213 -4.29 2.37 -12.07
C THR A 213 -2.90 2.98 -12.13
N LEU A 214 -1.87 2.14 -11.99
CA LEU A 214 -0.49 2.53 -12.23
C LEU A 214 -0.25 2.90 -13.70
N SER A 215 -1.00 2.29 -14.62
CA SER A 215 -0.92 2.63 -16.04
C SER A 215 -1.39 4.06 -16.30
N ASP A 216 -2.47 4.49 -15.65
CA ASP A 216 -2.97 5.87 -15.76
C ASP A 216 -1.90 6.86 -15.31
N ILE A 217 -1.27 6.61 -14.16
CA ILE A 217 -0.18 7.46 -13.63
C ILE A 217 0.97 7.54 -14.63
N ASN A 218 1.42 6.39 -15.14
CA ASN A 218 2.56 6.34 -16.04
C ASN A 218 2.29 7.06 -17.37
N ASN A 219 1.09 6.91 -17.92
CA ASN A 219 0.68 7.61 -19.14
C ASN A 219 0.63 9.12 -18.88
N LEU A 220 -0.08 9.56 -17.84
CA LEU A 220 -0.18 10.98 -17.46
C LEU A 220 1.19 11.63 -17.20
N LEU A 221 2.14 10.89 -16.62
CA LEU A 221 3.51 11.35 -16.43
C LEU A 221 4.28 11.45 -17.75
N ALA A 222 4.13 10.46 -18.63
CA ALA A 222 4.77 10.43 -19.94
C ALA A 222 4.27 11.58 -20.83
N ASP A 223 2.98 11.88 -20.80
CA ASP A 223 2.36 12.96 -21.55
C ASP A 223 2.54 14.34 -20.87
N GLY A 224 3.05 14.35 -19.63
CA GLY A 224 3.34 15.56 -18.86
C GLY A 224 2.07 16.25 -18.33
N CYS A 225 0.97 15.51 -18.19
CA CYS A 225 -0.29 15.97 -17.64
C CYS A 225 -0.23 16.13 -16.12
N VAL A 226 0.52 15.27 -15.45
CA VAL A 226 0.78 15.35 -14.01
C VAL A 226 2.27 15.54 -13.72
N ARG A 227 2.58 15.97 -12.49
CA ARG A 227 3.94 15.98 -11.95
C ARG A 227 4.05 14.98 -10.81
N GLU A 228 5.14 14.22 -10.81
CA GLU A 228 5.59 13.42 -9.66
C GLU A 228 6.58 14.23 -8.82
N THR A 229 6.33 14.31 -7.52
CA THR A 229 7.24 14.90 -6.53
C THR A 229 7.61 13.84 -5.51
N LEU A 230 8.91 13.73 -5.20
CA LEU A 230 9.43 12.90 -4.12
C LEU A 230 9.96 13.80 -3.00
N ARG A 231 9.92 13.31 -1.76
CA ARG A 231 10.69 13.91 -0.67
C ARG A 231 12.17 13.60 -0.84
N ASN A 232 13.02 14.50 -0.34
CA ASN A 232 14.45 14.24 -0.25
C ASN A 232 14.73 12.99 0.59
N LYS A 233 15.51 12.06 0.05
CA LYS A 233 15.91 10.80 0.71
C LYS A 233 16.85 10.98 1.91
N ASP A 234 17.26 12.21 2.21
CA ASP A 234 18.03 12.55 3.42
C ASP A 234 17.14 12.91 4.61
N GLY A 235 15.81 12.87 4.44
CA GLY A 235 14.84 13.18 5.48
C GLY A 235 14.63 14.68 5.74
N SER A 236 15.28 15.57 4.98
CA SER A 236 15.15 17.02 5.14
C SER A 236 13.74 17.56 4.86
N GLN A 237 12.89 16.76 4.21
CA GLN A 237 11.48 17.07 3.92
C GLN A 237 10.51 16.13 4.66
N GLY A 238 10.96 15.50 5.75
CA GLY A 238 10.22 14.48 6.49
C GLY A 238 10.57 13.06 6.03
N PHE A 239 9.81 12.08 6.52
CA PHE A 239 10.01 10.67 6.21
C PHE A 239 9.84 10.38 4.72
N PRO A 240 10.85 9.84 4.01
CA PRO A 240 10.71 9.51 2.59
C PRO A 240 9.99 8.19 2.38
N TRP A 241 10.05 7.30 3.38
CA TRP A 241 9.50 5.95 3.31
C TRP A 241 8.52 5.66 4.44
N VAL A 242 7.66 4.69 4.19
CA VAL A 242 6.67 4.16 5.14
C VAL A 242 6.68 2.65 5.04
N ILE A 243 6.40 1.99 6.15
CA ILE A 243 6.04 0.57 6.24
C ILE A 243 4.62 0.50 6.80
#